data_AF-A0A3P8TF35-F1
#
_entry.id   AF-A0A3P8TF35-F1
#
_cell.length_a   1.000
_cell.length_b   1.000
_cell.length_c   1.000
_cell.angle_alpha   90.00
_cell.angle_beta   90.00
_cell.angle_gamma   90.00
#
_symmetry.space_group_name_H-M   'P 1'
#
loop_
_entity.id
_entity.type
_entity.pdbx_description
1 polymer ?
#
loop_
_entity_poly.entity_id
_entity_poly.type
_entity_poly.pdbx_seq_one_letter_code
_entity_poly.pdbx_strand_id
1 'polypeptide(L)'
;MQPSPWQPKKLFSYGPLYLGGNAGLAGLISNSLYRRALNVKQARVSTILPMAVLPFLTTCALYNAVVSNPLLSGDLNCPTCCVMRGALVGLVGGGLYPILLALPLNIGLASRYSTAPLPEKGNLLRFSVDVSRPVLRRMRAVMLLQAFFGTYLGSKHFDIYTKLVRIAIGPGEQLND
;
A
#
# COMPACT_ATOMS: atom_id res chain seq x y z
N MET A 1 -10.89 15.61 29.34
CA MET A 1 -10.34 14.28 29.01
C MET A 1 -9.01 14.48 28.28
N GLN A 2 -7.87 14.50 28.99
CA GLN A 2 -6.54 14.59 28.34
C GLN A 2 -6.22 13.25 27.66
N PRO A 3 -5.85 13.23 26.37
CA PRO A 3 -5.40 12.00 25.72
C PRO A 3 -4.04 11.59 26.30
N SER A 4 -3.90 10.31 26.66
CA SER A 4 -2.64 9.80 27.21
C SER A 4 -1.50 9.90 26.17
N PRO A 5 -0.27 10.22 26.56
CA PRO A 5 0.85 10.49 25.65
C PRO A 5 1.27 9.31 24.75
N TRP A 6 0.75 8.10 25.02
CA TRP A 6 1.10 6.86 24.33
C TRP A 6 0.19 6.53 23.14
N GLN A 7 -1.06 6.97 23.14
CA GLN A 7 -2.01 6.72 22.05
C GLN A 7 -1.58 7.31 20.69
N PRO A 8 -1.14 8.59 20.61
CA PRO A 8 -0.71 9.17 19.34
C PRO A 8 0.57 8.52 18.80
N LYS A 9 1.52 8.16 19.67
CA LYS A 9 2.76 7.45 19.28
C LYS A 9 2.46 6.08 18.67
N LYS A 10 1.52 5.33 19.26
CA LYS A 10 1.12 4.03 18.73
C LYS A 10 0.47 4.15 17.35
N LEU A 11 -0.48 5.07 17.16
CA LEU A 11 -1.14 5.21 15.85
C LEU A 11 -0.16 5.62 14.74
N PHE A 12 0.79 6.50 15.05
CA PHE A 12 1.83 6.92 14.11
C PHE A 12 2.78 5.78 13.70
N SER A 13 3.11 4.88 14.64
CA SER A 13 4.01 3.74 14.38
C SER A 13 3.30 2.55 13.71
N TYR A 14 2.07 2.24 14.12
CA TYR A 14 1.29 1.11 13.58
C TYR A 14 0.52 1.43 12.30
N GLY A 15 0.28 2.71 12.00
CA GLY A 15 -0.40 3.16 10.80
C GLY A 15 0.17 2.58 9.50
N PRO A 16 1.47 2.81 9.21
CA PRO A 16 2.12 2.25 8.02
C PRO A 16 2.06 0.73 7.97
N LEU A 17 2.18 0.06 9.12
CA LEU A 17 2.11 -1.41 9.23
C LEU A 17 0.72 -1.94 8.86
N TYR A 18 -0.35 -1.24 9.26
CA TYR A 18 -1.71 -1.62 8.88
C TYR A 18 -1.95 -1.47 7.38
N LEU A 19 -1.52 -0.34 6.80
CA LEU A 19 -1.63 -0.10 5.36
C LEU A 19 -0.80 -1.12 4.55
N GLY A 20 0.41 -1.43 5.01
CA GLY A 20 1.24 -2.49 4.45
C GLY A 20 0.61 -3.87 4.59
N GLY A 21 -0.01 -4.18 5.73
CA GLY A 21 -0.71 -5.45 5.95
C GLY A 21 -1.82 -5.66 4.92
N ASN A 22 -2.64 -4.63 4.70
CA ASN A 22 -3.66 -4.64 3.66
C ASN A 22 -3.06 -4.78 2.25
N ALA A 23 -1.90 -4.17 1.98
CA ALA A 23 -1.19 -4.32 0.71
C ALA A 23 -0.73 -5.77 0.48
N GLY A 24 -0.23 -6.44 1.52
CA GLY A 24 0.12 -7.85 1.46
C GLY A 24 -1.09 -8.74 1.17
N LEU A 25 -2.23 -8.49 1.81
CA LEU A 25 -3.49 -9.19 1.52
C LEU A 25 -3.95 -8.93 0.08
N ALA A 26 -3.86 -7.69 -0.39
CA ALA A 26 -4.18 -7.33 -1.77
C ALA A 26 -3.30 -8.10 -2.78
N GLY A 27 -2.01 -8.30 -2.47
CA GLY A 27 -1.09 -9.13 -3.26
C GLY A 27 -1.46 -10.61 -3.27
N LEU A 28 -1.95 -11.16 -2.16
CA LEU A 28 -2.45 -12.53 -2.12
C LEU A 28 -3.74 -12.70 -2.94
N ILE A 29 -4.65 -11.73 -2.87
CA ILE A 29 -5.89 -11.73 -3.65
C ILE A 29 -5.58 -11.61 -5.15
N SER A 30 -4.71 -10.67 -5.55
CA SER A 30 -4.32 -10.51 -6.95
C SER A 30 -3.65 -11.77 -7.49
N ASN A 31 -2.75 -12.40 -6.72
CA ASN A 31 -2.12 -13.66 -7.07
C ASN A 31 -3.16 -14.78 -7.26
N SER A 32 -4.11 -14.92 -6.35
CA SER A 32 -5.19 -15.93 -6.47
C SER A 32 -6.04 -15.74 -7.73
N LEU A 33 -6.35 -14.49 -8.09
CA LEU A 33 -7.11 -14.17 -9.29
C LEU A 33 -6.33 -14.51 -10.58
N TYR A 34 -5.06 -14.12 -10.67
CA TYR A 34 -4.21 -14.45 -11.83
C TYR A 34 -3.97 -15.95 -11.98
N ARG A 35 -3.76 -16.67 -10.87
CA ARG A 35 -3.61 -18.13 -10.89
C ARG A 35 -4.84 -18.83 -11.45
N ARG A 36 -6.05 -18.35 -11.11
CA ARG A 36 -7.31 -18.87 -11.68
C ARG A 36 -7.43 -18.53 -13.16
N ALA A 37 -7.05 -17.32 -13.57
CA ALA A 37 -7.10 -16.91 -14.97
C ALA A 37 -6.12 -17.69 -15.87
N LEU A 38 -4.94 -18.03 -15.34
CA LEU A 38 -3.88 -18.73 -16.07
C LEU A 38 -3.79 -20.23 -15.75
N ASN A 39 -4.76 -20.78 -15.00
CA ASN A 39 -4.83 -22.19 -14.60
C ASN A 39 -3.56 -22.73 -13.88
N VAL A 40 -2.87 -21.88 -13.13
CA VAL A 40 -1.61 -22.23 -12.43
C VAL A 40 -1.89 -22.90 -11.09
N LYS A 41 -1.64 -24.21 -10.97
CA LYS A 41 -1.87 -24.98 -9.73
C LYS A 41 -0.59 -25.20 -8.91
N GLN A 42 0.56 -25.17 -9.54
CA GLN A 42 1.89 -25.41 -8.97
C GLN A 42 2.38 -24.22 -8.13
N ALA A 43 3.37 -24.44 -7.26
CA ALA A 43 4.08 -23.34 -6.58
C ALA A 43 3.18 -22.42 -5.71
N ARG A 44 2.15 -22.95 -5.03
CA ARG A 44 1.27 -22.13 -4.14
C ARG A 44 2.06 -21.44 -3.05
N VAL A 45 2.81 -22.20 -2.27
CA VAL A 45 3.53 -21.67 -1.10
C VAL A 45 4.63 -20.69 -1.51
N SER A 46 5.37 -20.99 -2.60
CA SER A 46 6.48 -20.12 -3.02
C SER A 46 6.03 -18.78 -3.61
N THR A 47 4.79 -18.66 -4.08
CA THR A 47 4.23 -17.38 -4.57
C THR A 47 3.53 -16.58 -3.49
N ILE A 48 3.07 -17.20 -2.40
CA ILE A 48 2.41 -16.52 -1.28
C ILE A 48 3.39 -15.58 -0.58
N LEU A 49 4.59 -16.06 -0.27
CA LEU A 49 5.59 -15.27 0.46
C LEU A 49 5.97 -13.96 -0.25
N PRO A 50 6.44 -13.96 -1.52
CA PRO A 50 6.77 -12.71 -2.20
C PRO A 50 5.56 -11.81 -2.43
N MET A 51 4.37 -12.38 -2.66
CA MET A 51 3.16 -11.60 -2.90
C MET A 51 2.58 -10.96 -1.64
N ALA A 52 2.88 -11.49 -0.46
CA ALA A 52 2.54 -10.85 0.80
C ALA A 52 3.63 -9.86 1.25
N VAL A 53 4.88 -10.32 1.26
CA VAL A 53 6.00 -9.58 1.86
C VAL A 53 6.41 -8.38 1.01
N LEU A 54 6.49 -8.52 -0.32
CA LEU A 54 6.94 -7.41 -1.15
C LEU A 54 5.93 -6.25 -1.11
N PRO A 55 4.63 -6.43 -1.37
CA PRO A 55 3.67 -5.32 -1.27
C PRO A 55 3.58 -4.73 0.14
N PHE A 56 3.71 -5.55 1.18
CA PHE A 56 3.78 -5.09 2.57
C PHE A 56 4.95 -4.14 2.79
N LEU A 57 6.18 -4.61 2.55
CA LEU A 57 7.39 -3.83 2.80
C LEU A 57 7.44 -2.59 1.91
N THR A 58 7.07 -2.72 0.64
CA THR A 58 7.09 -1.61 -0.31
C THR A 58 6.11 -0.52 0.12
N THR A 59 4.91 -0.88 0.55
CA THR A 59 3.91 0.11 1.01
C THR A 59 4.34 0.77 2.33
N CYS A 60 4.85 0.00 3.28
CA CYS A 60 5.40 0.53 4.53
C CYS A 60 6.55 1.51 4.28
N ALA A 61 7.52 1.11 3.44
CA ALA A 61 8.67 1.94 3.11
C ALA A 61 8.25 3.21 2.38
N LEU A 62 7.37 3.08 1.38
CA LEU A 62 6.87 4.22 0.60
C LEU A 62 6.11 5.21 1.49
N TYR A 63 5.22 4.72 2.35
CA TYR A 63 4.47 5.57 3.27
C TYR A 63 5.41 6.33 4.21
N ASN A 64 6.41 5.65 4.78
CA ASN A 64 7.37 6.31 5.66
C ASN A 64 8.21 7.36 4.92
N ALA A 65 8.66 7.04 3.71
CA ALA A 65 9.51 7.94 2.92
C ALA A 65 8.77 9.22 2.47
N VAL A 66 7.51 9.12 2.07
CA VAL A 66 6.79 10.25 1.44
C VAL A 66 5.79 10.96 2.36
N VAL A 67 5.35 10.30 3.44
CA VAL A 67 4.39 10.85 4.41
C VAL A 67 5.03 11.02 5.78
N SER A 68 5.50 9.95 6.43
CA SER A 68 5.96 10.03 7.82
C SER A 68 7.21 10.91 8.00
N ASN A 69 8.26 10.71 7.19
CA ASN A 69 9.53 11.43 7.33
C ASN A 69 9.40 12.93 6.98
N PRO A 70 8.75 13.32 5.87
CA PRO A 70 8.56 14.74 5.55
C PRO A 70 7.67 15.47 6.57
N LEU A 71 6.69 14.77 7.14
CA LEU A 71 5.84 15.31 8.20
C LEU A 71 6.65 15.56 9.48
N LEU A 72 7.45 14.59 9.92
CA LEU A 72 8.30 14.75 11.11
C LEU A 72 9.39 15.81 10.94
N SER A 73 9.92 15.97 9.72
CA SER A 73 10.95 16.96 9.41
C SER A 73 10.40 18.39 9.28
N GLY A 74 9.07 18.57 9.35
CA GLY A 74 8.42 19.87 9.18
C GLY A 74 8.43 20.39 7.73
N ASP A 75 8.78 19.56 6.76
CA ASP A 75 8.75 19.88 5.32
C ASP A 75 7.32 19.77 4.76
N LEU A 76 6.47 18.94 5.39
CA LEU A 76 5.10 18.70 4.97
C LEU A 76 4.07 19.35 5.91
N ASN A 77 3.82 20.65 5.74
CA ASN A 77 2.90 21.41 6.61
C ASN A 77 1.47 21.57 6.07
N CYS A 78 1.17 21.05 4.88
CA CYS A 78 -0.17 21.14 4.29
C CYS A 78 -1.03 19.88 4.56
N PRO A 79 -2.24 20.02 5.14
CA PRO A 79 -3.12 18.88 5.44
C PRO A 79 -3.53 18.14 4.17
N THR A 80 -3.86 18.88 3.11
CA THR A 80 -4.24 18.33 1.80
C THR A 80 -3.11 17.53 1.16
N CYS A 81 -1.86 18.00 1.26
CA CYS A 81 -0.70 17.27 0.73
C CYS A 81 -0.48 15.95 1.45
N CYS A 82 -0.58 15.93 2.79
CA CYS A 82 -0.44 14.71 3.58
C CYS A 82 -1.51 13.68 3.20
N VAL A 83 -2.76 14.13 3.08
CA VAL A 83 -3.89 13.30 2.66
C VAL A 83 -3.70 12.76 1.24
N MET A 84 -3.34 13.62 0.29
CA MET A 84 -3.10 13.21 -1.10
C MET A 84 -1.95 12.22 -1.23
N ARG A 85 -0.83 12.45 -0.51
CA ARG A 85 0.30 11.51 -0.50
C ARG A 85 -0.09 10.17 0.13
N GLY A 86 -0.82 10.18 1.24
CA GLY A 86 -1.35 8.96 1.88
C GLY A 86 -2.27 8.17 0.93
N ALA A 87 -3.21 8.85 0.27
CA ALA A 87 -4.10 8.25 -0.73
C ALA A 87 -3.33 7.63 -1.90
N LEU A 88 -2.32 8.35 -2.42
CA LEU A 88 -1.49 7.90 -3.53
C LEU A 88 -0.66 6.67 -3.14
N VAL A 89 -0.10 6.63 -1.93
CA VAL A 89 0.60 5.44 -1.42
C VAL A 89 -0.35 4.26 -1.28
N GLY A 90 -1.55 4.45 -0.75
CA GLY A 90 -2.56 3.40 -0.65
C GLY A 90 -2.97 2.85 -2.02
N LEU A 91 -3.23 3.72 -2.99
CA LEU A 91 -3.67 3.32 -4.32
C LEU A 91 -2.54 2.67 -5.14
N VAL A 92 -1.35 3.25 -5.13
CA VAL A 92 -0.20 2.75 -5.91
C VAL A 92 0.47 1.58 -5.21
N GLY A 93 0.93 1.77 -3.97
CA GLY A 93 1.64 0.74 -3.21
C GLY A 93 0.72 -0.39 -2.75
N GLY A 94 -0.47 -0.04 -2.26
CA GLY A 94 -1.42 -1.00 -1.71
C GLY A 94 -2.39 -1.63 -2.72
N GLY A 95 -2.50 -1.07 -3.93
CA GLY A 95 -3.47 -1.49 -4.94
C GLY A 95 -2.83 -1.88 -6.28
N LEU A 96 -2.22 -0.93 -6.97
CA LEU A 96 -1.69 -1.12 -8.32
C LEU A 96 -0.44 -2.02 -8.33
N TYR A 97 0.50 -1.79 -7.41
CA TYR A 97 1.74 -2.55 -7.30
C TYR A 97 1.51 -4.06 -7.16
N PRO A 98 0.67 -4.56 -6.23
CA PRO A 98 0.40 -6.00 -6.13
C PRO A 98 -0.24 -6.61 -7.39
N ILE A 99 -0.93 -5.84 -8.22
CA ILE A 99 -1.49 -6.33 -9.50
C ILE A 99 -0.40 -6.43 -10.56
N LEU A 100 0.45 -5.41 -10.66
CA LEU A 100 1.58 -5.38 -11.58
C LEU A 100 2.65 -6.41 -11.23
N LEU A 101 2.85 -6.70 -9.94
CA LEU A 101 3.78 -7.72 -9.48
C LEU A 101 3.25 -9.14 -9.75
N ALA A 102 1.95 -9.38 -9.52
CA ALA A 102 1.35 -10.70 -9.69
C ALA A 102 1.28 -11.16 -11.15
N LEU A 103 1.11 -10.23 -12.10
CA LEU A 103 0.98 -10.51 -13.52
C LEU A 103 2.21 -11.24 -14.13
N PRO A 104 3.43 -10.67 -14.16
CA PRO A 104 4.59 -11.30 -14.76
C PRO A 104 4.98 -12.58 -14.02
N LEU A 105 4.78 -12.62 -12.70
CA LEU A 105 5.09 -13.79 -11.90
C LEU A 105 4.20 -14.98 -12.26
N ASN A 106 2.89 -14.75 -12.47
CA ASN A 106 1.97 -15.82 -12.89
C ASN A 106 2.11 -16.18 -14.37
N ILE A 107 2.41 -15.22 -15.26
CA ILE A 107 2.75 -15.50 -16.66
C ILE A 107 4.02 -16.36 -16.76
N GLY A 108 5.06 -16.03 -15.98
CA GLY A 108 6.30 -16.80 -15.93
C GLY A 108 6.08 -18.24 -15.45
N LEU A 109 5.24 -18.43 -14.43
CA LEU A 109 4.85 -19.77 -13.98
C LEU A 109 4.02 -20.50 -15.04
N ALA A 110 3.12 -19.80 -15.73
CA ALA A 110 2.32 -20.39 -16.79
C ALA A 110 3.20 -20.90 -17.93
N SER A 111 4.23 -20.14 -18.30
CA SER A 111 5.23 -20.52 -19.29
C SER A 111 6.11 -21.67 -18.83
N ARG A 112 6.54 -21.68 -17.56
CA ARG A 112 7.43 -22.72 -17.02
C ARG A 112 6.75 -24.08 -16.89
N TYR A 113 5.46 -24.08 -16.54
CA TYR A 113 4.69 -25.30 -16.31
C TYR A 113 3.72 -25.64 -17.44
N SER A 114 3.79 -24.92 -18.57
CA SER A 114 2.91 -25.09 -19.75
C SER A 114 1.43 -25.21 -19.39
N THR A 115 0.97 -24.37 -18.45
CA THR A 115 -0.40 -24.47 -17.89
C THR A 115 -1.45 -23.70 -18.70
N ALA A 116 -1.01 -22.75 -19.54
CA ALA A 116 -1.87 -22.01 -20.46
C ALA A 116 -1.12 -21.74 -21.77
N PRO A 117 -1.81 -21.71 -22.93
CA PRO A 117 -1.21 -21.32 -24.19
C PRO A 117 -0.83 -19.83 -24.13
N LEU A 118 0.47 -19.54 -24.13
CA LEU A 118 0.96 -18.17 -24.19
C LEU A 118 1.09 -17.72 -25.65
N PRO A 119 0.79 -16.46 -25.96
CA PRO A 119 0.95 -15.92 -27.31
C PRO A 119 2.43 -15.81 -27.69
N GLU A 120 2.70 -15.78 -28.99
CA GLU A 120 4.01 -15.40 -29.52
C GLU A 120 4.42 -14.00 -29.03
N LYS A 121 5.74 -13.75 -28.94
CA LYS A 121 6.34 -12.59 -28.25
C LYS A 121 5.72 -11.24 -28.63
N GLY A 122 5.22 -11.07 -29.86
CA GLY A 122 4.56 -9.84 -30.32
C GLY A 122 3.20 -9.54 -29.68
N ASN A 123 2.47 -10.55 -29.20
CA ASN A 123 1.11 -10.40 -28.66
C ASN A 123 1.03 -10.48 -27.13
N LEU A 124 2.17 -10.60 -26.43
CA LEU A 124 2.21 -10.78 -24.98
C LEU A 124 1.64 -9.58 -24.19
N LEU A 125 1.87 -8.35 -24.67
CA LEU A 125 1.32 -7.14 -24.04
C LEU A 125 -0.21 -7.12 -24.10
N ARG A 126 -0.78 -7.45 -25.27
CA ARG A 126 -2.24 -7.50 -25.45
C ARG A 126 -2.87 -8.57 -24.56
N PHE A 127 -2.28 -9.76 -24.54
CA PHE A 127 -2.69 -10.83 -23.64
C PHE A 127 -2.58 -10.43 -22.17
N SER A 128 -1.50 -9.76 -21.78
CA SER A 128 -1.31 -9.26 -20.42
C SER A 128 -2.43 -8.30 -20.01
N VAL A 129 -2.81 -7.37 -20.89
CA VAL A 129 -3.94 -6.45 -20.67
C VAL A 129 -5.26 -7.21 -20.59
N ASP A 130 -5.52 -8.15 -21.47
CA ASP A 130 -6.77 -8.91 -21.51
C ASP A 130 -6.95 -9.79 -20.27
N VAL A 131 -5.88 -10.42 -19.77
CA VAL A 131 -5.88 -11.18 -18.51
C VAL A 131 -6.01 -10.23 -17.30
N SER A 132 -5.41 -9.04 -17.37
CA SER A 132 -5.46 -8.07 -16.27
C SER A 132 -6.81 -7.37 -16.13
N ARG A 133 -7.55 -7.13 -17.22
CA ARG A 133 -8.86 -6.45 -17.21
C ARG A 133 -9.87 -7.03 -16.20
N PRO A 134 -10.16 -8.35 -16.18
CA PRO A 134 -11.09 -8.92 -15.21
C PRO A 134 -10.54 -8.90 -13.77
N VAL A 135 -9.21 -9.01 -13.61
CA VAL A 135 -8.55 -8.92 -12.31
C VAL A 135 -8.68 -7.51 -11.74
N LEU A 136 -8.35 -6.49 -12.53
CA LEU A 136 -8.51 -5.07 -12.18
C LEU A 136 -9.95 -4.74 -11.81
N ARG A 137 -10.94 -5.27 -12.56
CA ARG A 137 -12.35 -5.07 -12.25
C ARG A 137 -12.74 -5.61 -10.87
N ARG A 138 -12.23 -6.79 -10.49
CA ARG A 138 -12.45 -7.38 -9.15
C ARG A 138 -11.67 -6.65 -8.06
N MET A 139 -10.45 -6.19 -8.36
CA MET A 139 -9.60 -5.46 -7.43
C MET A 139 -10.00 -4.00 -7.23
N ARG A 140 -10.90 -3.45 -8.05
CA ARG A 140 -11.35 -2.05 -7.95
C ARG A 140 -11.84 -1.69 -6.54
N ALA A 141 -12.61 -2.58 -5.90
CA ALA A 141 -13.08 -2.37 -4.53
C ALA A 141 -11.91 -2.32 -3.52
N VAL A 142 -10.92 -3.21 -3.68
CA VAL A 142 -9.71 -3.21 -2.85
C VAL A 142 -8.91 -1.93 -3.05
N MET A 143 -8.75 -1.46 -4.28
CA MET A 143 -8.04 -0.21 -4.58
C MET A 143 -8.72 1.01 -3.95
N LEU A 144 -10.06 1.09 -4.03
CA LEU A 144 -10.82 2.16 -3.39
C LEU A 144 -10.67 2.12 -1.87
N LEU A 145 -10.74 0.93 -1.28
CA LEU A 145 -10.54 0.72 0.14
C LEU A 145 -9.13 1.14 0.58
N GLN A 146 -8.10 0.80 -0.20
CA GLN A 146 -6.72 1.17 0.07
C GLN A 146 -6.48 2.68 -0.06
N ALA A 147 -7.10 3.34 -1.05
CA ALA A 147 -7.08 4.79 -1.18
C ALA A 147 -7.77 5.46 0.03
N PHE A 148 -8.91 4.92 0.47
CA PHE A 148 -9.61 5.39 1.67
C PHE A 148 -8.77 5.24 2.94
N PHE A 149 -8.18 4.07 3.18
CA PHE A 149 -7.28 3.87 4.32
C PHE A 149 -6.04 4.75 4.25
N GLY A 150 -5.44 4.94 3.08
CA GLY A 150 -4.31 5.84 2.87
C GLY A 150 -4.66 7.30 3.17
N THR A 151 -5.83 7.76 2.71
CA THR A 151 -6.40 9.08 2.99
C THR A 151 -6.61 9.28 4.48
N TYR A 152 -7.31 8.34 5.12
CA TYR A 152 -7.63 8.37 6.55
C TYR A 152 -6.36 8.41 7.40
N LEU A 153 -5.38 7.57 7.06
CA LEU A 153 -4.11 7.52 7.78
C LEU A 153 -3.31 8.82 7.63
N GLY A 154 -3.27 9.40 6.43
CA GLY A 154 -2.66 10.71 6.19
C GLY A 154 -3.30 11.81 7.04
N SER A 155 -4.64 11.87 7.08
CA SER A 155 -5.36 12.83 7.94
C SER A 155 -5.02 12.64 9.42
N LYS A 156 -5.00 11.39 9.91
CA LYS A 156 -4.68 11.10 11.31
C LYS A 156 -3.23 11.40 11.67
N HIS A 157 -2.29 11.13 10.77
CA HIS A 157 -0.88 11.46 10.97
C HIS A 157 -0.70 12.99 11.08
N PHE A 158 -1.38 13.77 10.24
CA PHE A 158 -1.32 15.23 10.31
C PHE A 158 -1.94 15.80 11.61
N ASP A 159 -3.10 15.29 12.04
CA ASP A 159 -3.74 15.71 13.30
C ASP A 159 -2.87 15.38 14.52
N ILE A 160 -2.22 14.21 14.53
CA ILE A 160 -1.27 13.84 15.59
C ILE A 160 -0.04 14.76 15.57
N TYR A 161 0.55 14.99 14.40
CA TYR A 161 1.72 15.84 14.27
C TYR A 161 1.45 17.27 14.76
N THR A 162 0.35 17.88 14.32
CA THR A 162 -0.03 19.24 14.74
C THR A 162 -0.29 19.34 16.25
N LYS A 163 -0.90 18.32 16.87
CA LYS A 163 -1.04 18.24 18.33
C LYS A 163 0.31 18.14 19.05
N LEU A 164 1.23 17.34 18.54
CA LEU A 164 2.58 17.19 19.11
C LEU A 164 3.38 18.49 19.01
N VAL A 165 3.34 19.17 17.87
CA VAL A 165 4.00 20.47 17.68
C VAL A 165 3.43 21.52 18.63
N ARG A 166 2.10 21.59 18.78
CA ARG A 166 1.46 22.52 19.75
C ARG A 166 1.90 22.25 21.18
N ILE A 167 2.00 20.98 21.59
CA ILE A 167 2.46 20.60 22.93
C ILE A 167 3.96 20.90 23.11
N ALA A 168 4.77 20.79 22.08
CA ALA A 168 6.20 21.07 22.13
C ALA A 168 6.52 22.57 22.18
N ILE A 169 5.70 23.41 21.54
CA ILE A 169 5.84 24.87 21.54
C ILE A 169 5.16 25.51 22.76
N GLY A 170 4.03 24.96 23.20
CA GLY A 170 3.28 25.42 24.38
C GLY A 170 3.95 25.39 25.77
N PRO A 171 5.12 24.76 26.04
CA PRO A 171 5.79 24.88 27.33
C PRO A 171 6.76 26.07 27.39
N GLY A 172 6.96 26.82 26.29
CA GLY A 172 7.95 27.90 26.20
C GLY A 172 7.48 29.28 26.65
N GLU A 173 6.20 29.47 26.97
CA GLU A 173 5.60 30.78 27.29
C GLU A 173 5.10 30.83 28.75
N GLN A 174 5.97 30.41 29.68
CA GLN A 174 5.82 30.55 31.14
C GLN A 174 7.18 30.94 31.79
N LEU A 175 8.02 31.73 31.09
CA LEU A 175 9.24 32.32 31.63
C LEU A 175 9.37 33.78 31.15
N ASN A 176 8.48 34.63 31.68
CA ASN A 176 8.72 36.04 32.03
C ASN A 176 7.35 36.68 32.27
N ASP A 177 6.99 36.81 33.55
CA ASP A 177 6.52 38.05 34.20
C ASP A 177 6.46 37.82 35.71
#